data_AF-A0A9W6F937-F1
#
_entry.id   AF-A0A9W6F937-F1
#
_cell.length_a   1.000
_cell.length_b   1.000
_cell.length_c   1.000
_cell.angle_alpha   90.00
_cell.angle_beta   90.00
_cell.angle_gamma   90.00
#
_symmetry.space_group_name_H-M   'P 1'
#
loop_
_entity.id
_entity.type
_entity.pdbx_description
1 polymer ?
#
loop_
_entity_poly.entity_id
_entity_poly.type
_entity_poly.pdbx_seq_one_letter_code
_entity_poly.pdbx_strand_id
1 'polypeptide(L)'
;MRRLQTGLVIALTTVGVIQVFLTKPAKMWLLQVARAPVLNDVSTDLDDPPAFIVARHGPLPEQWRPRIRAAYPDVKPLTVRVPTPASASEAAAAAGAGTILDTVTAVARATPLWQVQKVVDGTAAGAGAEAEAAPGVMLLEAVATTRLLKFRDDVVVRVRQEQGQQAEAGSAAAWRVDMRSKSRVGKGDLGANAARIRAFMERLRQELTLRGLTVE
;
A
#
# COMPACT_ATOMS: atom_id res chain seq x y z
N MET A 1 11.36 8.00 -64.59
CA MET A 1 11.48 7.04 -63.48
C MET A 1 11.86 7.74 -62.16
N ARG A 2 11.00 8.61 -61.60
CA ARG A 2 11.26 9.37 -60.34
C ARG A 2 10.00 9.53 -59.47
N ARG A 3 9.25 8.45 -59.25
CA ARG A 3 8.04 8.49 -58.38
C ARG A 3 7.97 7.41 -57.30
N LEU A 4 8.96 6.51 -57.23
CA LEU A 4 8.96 5.39 -56.28
C LEU A 4 9.79 5.62 -55.00
N GLN A 5 10.58 6.69 -54.91
CA GLN A 5 11.42 6.95 -53.73
C GLN A 5 10.76 7.83 -52.66
N THR A 6 9.67 8.53 -52.98
CA THR A 6 9.01 9.45 -52.04
C THR A 6 8.06 8.73 -51.07
N GLY A 7 7.51 7.57 -51.44
CA GLY A 7 6.59 6.80 -50.58
C GLY A 7 7.26 6.08 -49.41
N LEU A 8 8.53 5.67 -49.57
CA LEU A 8 9.27 4.93 -48.54
C LEU A 8 9.77 5.84 -47.41
N VAL A 9 10.01 7.13 -47.69
CA VAL A 9 10.47 8.11 -46.68
C VAL A 9 9.33 8.60 -45.78
N ILE A 10 8.08 8.63 -46.29
CA ILE A 10 6.90 9.06 -45.52
C ILE A 10 6.39 7.94 -44.58
N ALA A 11 6.63 6.67 -44.91
CA ALA A 11 6.25 5.54 -44.05
C ALA A 11 7.15 5.37 -42.81
N LEU A 12 8.41 5.83 -42.85
CA LEU A 12 9.34 5.74 -41.72
C LEU A 12 9.23 6.92 -40.73
N THR A 13 8.74 8.08 -41.17
CA THR A 13 8.53 9.24 -40.29
C THR A 13 7.23 9.15 -39.48
N THR A 14 6.18 8.50 -39.98
CA THR A 14 4.93 8.32 -39.22
C THR A 14 5.07 7.34 -38.06
N VAL A 15 5.87 6.28 -38.19
CA VAL A 15 6.20 5.37 -37.08
C VAL A 15 7.11 6.06 -36.05
N GLY A 16 8.12 6.81 -36.50
CA GLY A 16 9.03 7.55 -35.61
C GLY A 16 8.33 8.65 -34.81
N VAL A 17 7.33 9.32 -35.37
CA VAL A 17 6.60 10.42 -34.71
C VAL A 17 5.60 9.92 -33.66
N ILE A 18 4.92 8.79 -33.88
CA ILE A 18 4.07 8.18 -32.83
C ILE A 18 4.91 7.74 -31.62
N GLN A 19 6.14 7.28 -31.87
CA GLN A 19 7.08 6.93 -30.81
C GLN A 19 7.50 8.14 -29.97
N VAL A 20 7.42 9.36 -30.47
CA VAL A 20 7.83 10.59 -29.75
C VAL A 20 6.73 11.15 -28.84
N PHE A 21 5.45 10.76 -29.02
CA PHE A 21 4.32 11.35 -28.30
C PHE A 21 3.86 10.64 -27.01
N LEU A 22 4.35 9.43 -26.69
CA LEU A 22 4.27 9.00 -25.29
C LEU A 22 5.40 9.70 -24.52
N THR A 23 5.02 10.60 -23.62
CA THR A 23 5.94 11.18 -22.63
C THR A 23 6.71 10.06 -21.92
N LYS A 24 7.95 10.31 -21.46
CA LYS A 24 8.70 9.32 -20.66
C LYS A 24 7.84 8.67 -19.55
N PRO A 25 7.02 9.39 -18.77
CA PRO A 25 6.12 8.75 -17.80
C PRO A 25 5.05 7.87 -18.46
N ALA A 26 4.47 8.25 -19.59
CA ALA A 26 3.51 7.42 -20.32
C ALA A 26 4.15 6.13 -20.89
N LYS A 27 5.37 6.21 -21.43
CA LYS A 27 6.14 5.04 -21.88
C LYS A 27 6.49 4.10 -20.72
N MET A 28 6.93 4.67 -19.60
CA MET A 28 7.25 3.91 -18.39
C MET A 28 6.01 3.21 -17.84
N TRP A 29 4.86 3.89 -17.80
CA TRP A 29 3.59 3.31 -17.40
C TRP A 29 3.17 2.16 -18.34
N LEU A 30 3.28 2.35 -19.66
CA LEU A 30 2.96 1.30 -20.65
C LEU A 30 3.86 0.07 -20.49
N LEU A 31 5.18 0.27 -20.29
CA LEU A 31 6.12 -0.82 -20.05
C LEU A 31 5.83 -1.56 -18.74
N GLN A 32 5.41 -0.85 -17.69
CA GLN A 32 4.99 -1.46 -16.43
C GLN A 32 3.73 -2.31 -16.61
N VAL A 33 2.72 -1.79 -17.30
CA VAL A 33 1.47 -2.50 -17.61
C VAL A 33 1.73 -3.78 -18.41
N ALA A 34 2.57 -3.71 -19.45
CA ALA A 34 2.88 -4.86 -20.30
C ALA A 34 3.64 -5.98 -19.57
N ARG A 35 4.38 -5.65 -18.51
CA ARG A 35 5.18 -6.58 -17.71
C ARG A 35 4.49 -7.00 -16.40
N ALA A 36 3.36 -6.39 -16.07
CA ALA A 36 2.67 -6.67 -14.83
C ALA A 36 2.16 -8.12 -14.83
N PRO A 37 2.44 -8.90 -13.77
CA PRO A 37 1.86 -10.23 -13.64
C PRO A 37 0.33 -10.12 -13.51
N VAL A 38 -0.38 -11.17 -13.98
CA VAL A 38 -1.82 -11.31 -13.77
C VAL A 38 -2.08 -11.63 -12.29
N LEU A 39 -2.14 -10.56 -11.48
CA LEU A 39 -2.41 -10.51 -10.05
C LEU A 39 -3.36 -9.35 -9.78
N ASN A 40 -4.28 -9.50 -8.83
CA ASN A 40 -5.23 -8.44 -8.46
C ASN A 40 -5.35 -8.26 -6.94
N ASP A 41 -4.43 -8.85 -6.18
CA ASP A 41 -4.43 -8.91 -4.73
C ASP A 41 -2.96 -8.92 -4.33
N VAL A 42 -2.52 -7.84 -3.69
CA VAL A 42 -1.12 -7.62 -3.32
C VAL A 42 -1.08 -7.19 -1.86
N SER A 43 -0.20 -7.79 -1.08
CA SER A 43 0.08 -7.38 0.28
C SER A 43 1.57 -7.15 0.50
N THR A 44 1.89 -6.25 1.42
CA THR A 44 3.23 -6.06 1.95
C THR A 44 3.68 -7.19 2.87
N ASP A 45 2.76 -7.80 3.62
CA ASP A 45 3.03 -8.95 4.48
C ASP A 45 2.43 -10.20 3.83
N LEU A 46 3.28 -11.01 3.22
CA LEU A 46 2.83 -12.21 2.50
C LEU A 46 2.59 -13.39 3.44
N ASP A 47 3.19 -13.38 4.62
CA ASP A 47 3.13 -14.49 5.57
C ASP A 47 1.89 -14.34 6.46
N ASP A 48 1.61 -13.11 6.90
CA ASP A 48 0.40 -12.71 7.64
C ASP A 48 -0.24 -11.47 6.98
N PRO A 49 -0.96 -11.62 5.86
CA PRO A 49 -1.59 -10.50 5.16
C PRO A 49 -2.74 -9.90 5.98
N PRO A 50 -2.87 -8.56 6.04
CA PRO A 50 -3.98 -7.93 6.75
C PRO A 50 -5.33 -8.34 6.12
N ALA A 51 -6.28 -8.66 7.01
CA ALA A 51 -7.62 -9.10 6.65
C ALA A 51 -8.55 -7.92 6.41
N PHE A 52 -9.53 -8.09 5.52
CA PHE A 52 -10.58 -7.10 5.27
C PHE A 52 -11.78 -7.37 6.19
N ILE A 53 -12.27 -6.34 6.89
CA ILE A 53 -13.43 -6.42 7.78
C ILE A 53 -14.70 -6.07 7.01
N VAL A 54 -14.69 -4.97 6.25
CA VAL A 54 -15.86 -4.47 5.53
C VAL A 54 -16.05 -5.21 4.21
N ALA A 55 -14.99 -5.35 3.41
CA ALA A 55 -15.03 -6.02 2.11
C ALA A 55 -15.06 -7.55 2.22
N ARG A 56 -14.65 -8.11 3.38
CA ARG A 56 -14.70 -9.55 3.71
C ARG A 56 -14.07 -10.47 2.67
N HIS A 57 -12.98 -10.01 2.04
CA HIS A 57 -12.21 -10.85 1.12
C HIS A 57 -11.57 -12.03 1.87
N GLY A 58 -11.48 -13.16 1.20
CA GLY A 58 -10.76 -14.33 1.70
C GLY A 58 -9.25 -14.11 1.86
N PRO A 59 -8.52 -15.14 2.33
CA PRO A 59 -7.07 -15.09 2.48
C PRO A 59 -6.39 -14.79 1.14
N LEU A 60 -5.19 -14.20 1.21
CA LEU A 60 -4.35 -14.03 0.03
C LEU A 60 -4.05 -15.43 -0.57
N PRO A 61 -4.30 -15.67 -1.87
CA PRO A 61 -4.04 -16.99 -2.46
C PRO A 61 -2.59 -17.42 -2.30
N GLU A 62 -2.35 -18.61 -1.76
CA GLU A 62 -0.99 -19.11 -1.45
C GLU A 62 -0.09 -19.09 -2.68
N GLN A 63 -0.62 -19.55 -3.82
CA GLN A 63 0.10 -19.55 -5.11
C GLN A 63 0.53 -18.16 -5.61
N TRP A 64 -0.03 -17.07 -5.06
CA TRP A 64 0.31 -15.71 -5.47
C TRP A 64 1.49 -15.15 -4.68
N ARG A 65 1.73 -15.63 -3.46
CA ARG A 65 2.84 -15.17 -2.61
C ARG A 65 4.21 -15.20 -3.32
N PRO A 66 4.67 -16.31 -3.94
CA PRO A 66 5.96 -16.31 -4.65
C PRO A 66 5.96 -15.38 -5.87
N ARG A 67 4.81 -15.22 -6.55
CA ARG A 67 4.68 -14.33 -7.70
C ARG A 67 4.76 -12.86 -7.31
N ILE A 68 4.10 -12.49 -6.21
CA ILE A 68 4.18 -11.13 -5.62
C ILE A 68 5.62 -10.86 -5.19
N ARG A 69 6.24 -11.79 -4.46
CA ARG A 69 7.63 -11.66 -3.99
C ARG A 69 8.62 -11.45 -5.13
N ALA A 70 8.45 -12.18 -6.25
CA ALA A 70 9.30 -12.05 -7.42
C ALA A 70 9.04 -10.77 -8.23
N ALA A 71 7.77 -10.39 -8.42
CA ALA A 71 7.40 -9.24 -9.24
C ALA A 71 7.59 -7.90 -8.52
N TYR A 72 7.39 -7.88 -7.21
CA TYR A 72 7.35 -6.68 -6.37
C TYR A 72 8.22 -6.85 -5.10
N PRO A 73 9.53 -7.11 -5.24
CA PRO A 73 10.41 -7.36 -4.09
C PRO A 73 10.54 -6.15 -3.15
N ASP A 74 10.15 -4.96 -3.61
CA ASP A 74 10.18 -3.70 -2.88
C ASP A 74 8.89 -3.41 -2.10
N VAL A 75 7.80 -4.15 -2.36
CA VAL A 75 6.53 -4.00 -1.64
C VAL A 75 6.64 -4.73 -0.31
N LYS A 76 7.03 -3.99 0.73
CA LYS A 76 7.29 -4.48 2.09
C LYS A 76 6.58 -3.60 3.13
N PRO A 77 6.38 -4.10 4.36
CA PRO A 77 5.84 -3.32 5.45
C PRO A 77 6.80 -2.23 5.89
N LEU A 78 6.29 -1.23 6.59
CA LEU A 78 7.12 -0.23 7.25
C LEU A 78 7.32 -0.61 8.71
N THR A 79 8.53 -0.43 9.23
CA THR A 79 8.81 -0.47 10.66
C THR A 79 8.97 0.97 11.16
N VAL A 80 8.14 1.36 12.12
CA VAL A 80 8.10 2.70 12.69
C VAL A 80 8.54 2.63 14.13
N ARG A 81 9.63 3.32 14.48
CA ARG A 81 10.08 3.44 15.87
C ARG A 81 9.57 4.73 16.48
N VAL A 82 8.87 4.57 17.59
CA VAL A 82 8.41 5.69 18.42
C VAL A 82 9.42 5.91 19.54
N PRO A 83 10.09 7.06 19.61
CA PRO A 83 10.99 7.38 20.72
C PRO A 83 10.22 7.26 22.04
N THR A 84 10.57 6.25 22.82
CA THR A 84 9.92 5.96 24.10
C THR A 84 10.99 6.18 25.16
N PRO A 85 10.89 7.21 26.02
CA PRO A 85 11.82 7.35 27.15
C PRO A 85 11.85 6.05 27.97
N ALA A 86 12.98 5.72 28.59
CA ALA A 86 13.10 4.51 29.42
C ALA A 86 12.05 4.42 30.56
N SER A 87 11.45 5.56 30.93
CA SER A 87 10.41 5.70 31.94
C SER A 87 8.98 5.78 31.36
N ALA A 88 8.78 5.59 30.05
CA ALA A 88 7.47 5.81 29.46
C ALA A 88 6.49 4.68 29.82
N SER A 89 5.29 5.06 30.21
CA SER A 89 4.21 4.14 30.56
C SER A 89 3.59 3.50 29.32
N GLU A 90 2.78 2.45 29.53
CA GLU A 90 1.93 1.85 28.50
C GLU A 90 1.08 2.90 27.75
N ALA A 91 0.68 3.97 28.45
CA ALA A 91 -0.06 5.08 27.85
C ALA A 91 0.77 5.85 26.80
N ALA A 92 2.08 5.99 26.97
CA ALA A 92 2.96 6.62 26.00
C ALA A 92 3.14 5.74 24.75
N ALA A 93 3.24 4.42 24.93
CA ALA A 93 3.25 3.48 23.82
C ALA A 93 1.93 3.52 23.04
N ALA A 94 0.79 3.59 23.74
CA ALA A 94 -0.53 3.76 23.13
C ALA A 94 -0.68 5.11 22.39
N ALA A 95 -0.11 6.19 22.92
CA ALA A 95 -0.08 7.49 22.24
C ALA A 95 0.75 7.46 20.94
N GLY A 96 1.87 6.74 20.95
CA GLY A 96 2.67 6.46 19.74
C GLY A 96 1.86 5.69 18.69
N ALA A 97 1.15 4.65 19.12
CA ALA A 97 0.24 3.87 18.31
C ALA A 97 -0.85 4.76 17.65
N GLY A 98 -1.50 5.60 18.46
CA GLY A 98 -2.51 6.56 18.01
C GLY A 98 -1.95 7.54 16.98
N THR A 99 -0.74 8.06 17.21
CA THR A 99 -0.07 8.96 16.25
C THR A 99 0.13 8.30 14.88
N ILE A 100 0.52 7.02 14.86
CA ILE A 100 0.69 6.27 13.61
C ILE A 100 -0.67 6.09 12.92
N LEU A 101 -1.70 5.64 13.63
CA LEU A 101 -3.04 5.44 13.07
C LEU A 101 -3.66 6.76 12.56
N ASP A 102 -3.48 7.85 13.29
CA ASP A 102 -3.93 9.18 12.88
C ASP A 102 -3.25 9.62 11.59
N THR A 103 -1.95 9.34 11.47
CA THR A 103 -1.18 9.66 10.26
C THR A 103 -1.63 8.79 9.08
N VAL A 104 -1.82 7.48 9.29
CA VAL A 104 -2.41 6.55 8.30
C VAL A 104 -3.78 7.07 7.82
N THR A 105 -4.63 7.48 8.76
CA THR A 105 -5.97 7.99 8.48
C THR A 105 -5.92 9.30 7.71
N ALA A 106 -5.04 10.22 8.09
CA ALA A 106 -4.84 11.50 7.41
C ALA A 106 -4.36 11.30 5.97
N VAL A 107 -3.36 10.44 5.74
CA VAL A 107 -2.84 10.12 4.41
C VAL A 107 -3.93 9.46 3.55
N ALA A 108 -4.68 8.51 4.11
CA ALA A 108 -5.77 7.84 3.39
C ALA A 108 -6.86 8.83 2.96
N ARG A 109 -7.29 9.73 3.86
CA ARG A 109 -8.30 10.76 3.57
C ARG A 109 -7.81 11.82 2.59
N ALA A 110 -6.52 12.16 2.62
CA ALA A 110 -5.91 13.10 1.69
C ALA A 110 -5.66 12.50 0.31
N THR A 111 -5.73 11.17 0.16
CA THR A 111 -5.49 10.49 -1.12
C THR A 111 -6.71 10.64 -2.03
N PRO A 112 -6.56 11.25 -3.23
CA PRO A 112 -7.70 11.48 -4.11
C PRO A 112 -8.39 10.18 -4.52
N LEU A 113 -9.74 10.21 -4.54
CA LEU A 113 -10.61 9.08 -4.91
C LEU A 113 -10.55 7.87 -3.98
N TRP A 114 -10.01 8.05 -2.77
CA TRP A 114 -10.16 7.09 -1.68
C TRP A 114 -11.37 7.45 -0.84
N GLN A 115 -12.08 6.43 -0.36
CA GLN A 115 -13.19 6.55 0.58
C GLN A 115 -12.88 5.66 1.78
N VAL A 116 -12.56 6.25 2.92
CA VAL A 116 -12.34 5.50 4.16
C VAL A 116 -13.67 4.94 4.64
N GLN A 117 -13.76 3.61 4.77
CA GLN A 117 -14.97 2.90 5.16
C GLN A 117 -15.00 2.62 6.66
N LYS A 118 -13.86 2.26 7.24
CA LYS A 118 -13.75 1.87 8.65
C LYS A 118 -12.36 2.21 9.20
N VAL A 119 -12.33 2.63 10.46
CA VAL A 119 -11.11 2.75 11.26
C VAL A 119 -11.39 2.05 12.58
N VAL A 120 -10.46 1.19 13.00
CA VAL A 120 -10.47 0.47 14.27
C VAL A 120 -9.27 0.95 15.06
N ASP A 121 -9.52 1.70 16.11
CA ASP A 121 -8.54 2.02 17.14
C ASP A 121 -8.43 0.84 18.10
N GLY A 122 -7.22 0.36 18.37
CA GLY A 122 -6.93 -0.87 19.12
C GLY A 122 -7.25 -0.77 20.61
N THR A 123 -8.08 0.21 21.00
CA THR A 123 -8.58 0.54 22.34
C THR A 123 -9.73 -0.37 22.78
N ALA A 124 -10.25 -1.22 21.88
CA ALA A 124 -11.28 -2.22 22.18
C ALA A 124 -10.75 -3.36 23.07
N ALA A 125 -10.36 -3.05 24.30
CA ALA A 125 -10.15 -3.98 25.39
C ALA A 125 -11.41 -4.09 26.31
N GLY A 126 -12.58 -3.73 25.79
CA GLY A 126 -13.85 -3.75 26.52
C GLY A 126 -14.83 -4.79 25.96
N ALA A 127 -15.43 -5.58 26.86
CA ALA A 127 -16.44 -6.60 26.57
C ALA A 127 -17.64 -5.99 25.81
N GLY A 128 -17.67 -6.18 24.49
CA GLY A 128 -18.70 -5.65 23.60
C GLY A 128 -18.28 -5.50 22.14
N ALA A 129 -16.97 -5.49 21.86
CA ALA A 129 -16.48 -5.60 20.49
C ALA A 129 -16.47 -7.08 20.07
N GLU A 130 -17.37 -7.47 19.16
CA GLU A 130 -17.10 -8.64 18.32
C GLU A 130 -15.68 -8.48 17.77
N ALA A 131 -14.81 -9.47 17.95
CA ALA A 131 -13.37 -9.38 17.71
C ALA A 131 -13.07 -9.15 16.21
N GLU A 132 -13.16 -7.91 15.75
CA GLU A 132 -12.94 -7.51 14.37
C GLU A 132 -11.47 -7.24 14.05
N ALA A 133 -10.66 -6.92 15.09
CA ALA A 133 -9.20 -6.92 15.07
C ALA A 133 -8.68 -7.47 16.42
N ALA A 134 -7.52 -8.13 16.43
CA ALA A 134 -6.93 -8.63 17.68
C ALA A 134 -6.55 -7.47 18.63
N PRO A 135 -6.55 -7.67 19.96
CA PRO A 135 -6.12 -6.64 20.91
C PRO A 135 -4.72 -6.09 20.55
N GLY A 136 -4.57 -4.76 20.58
CA GLY A 136 -3.32 -4.10 20.18
C GLY A 136 -3.09 -3.99 18.66
N VAL A 137 -4.06 -4.43 17.83
CA VAL A 137 -4.05 -4.23 16.38
C VAL A 137 -5.03 -3.13 16.01
N MET A 138 -4.53 -2.14 15.28
CA MET A 138 -5.32 -1.07 14.66
C MET A 138 -5.45 -1.30 13.17
N LEU A 139 -6.55 -0.84 12.58
CA LEU A 139 -6.84 -1.09 11.18
C LEU A 139 -7.59 0.08 10.53
N LEU A 140 -7.26 0.38 9.28
CA LEU A 140 -8.03 1.26 8.42
C LEU A 140 -8.41 0.50 7.15
N GLU A 141 -9.68 0.55 6.77
CA GLU A 141 -10.19 0.02 5.51
C GLU A 141 -10.78 1.13 4.65
N ALA A 142 -10.45 1.13 3.36
CA ALA A 142 -10.86 2.14 2.39
C ALA A 142 -11.13 1.53 1.02
N VAL A 143 -11.86 2.25 0.18
CA VAL A 143 -12.04 1.92 -1.24
C VAL A 143 -11.32 2.94 -2.11
N ALA A 144 -10.37 2.47 -2.92
CA ALA A 144 -9.67 3.28 -3.90
C ALA A 144 -10.35 3.16 -5.27
N THR A 145 -10.64 4.27 -5.92
CA THR A 145 -11.28 4.29 -7.25
C THR A 145 -10.31 4.79 -8.33
N THR A 146 -10.13 4.01 -9.39
CA THR A 146 -9.29 4.41 -10.53
C THR A 146 -9.90 5.58 -11.30
N ARG A 147 -9.08 6.48 -11.85
CA ARG A 147 -9.55 7.75 -12.42
C ARG A 147 -10.40 7.58 -13.67
N LEU A 148 -9.95 6.78 -14.63
CA LEU A 148 -10.54 6.66 -15.96
C LEU A 148 -11.67 5.63 -16.01
N LEU A 149 -11.38 4.39 -15.61
CA LEU A 149 -12.32 3.26 -15.74
C LEU A 149 -13.19 3.06 -14.48
N LYS A 150 -12.96 3.84 -13.42
CA LYS A 150 -13.73 3.77 -12.15
C LYS A 150 -13.75 2.39 -11.49
N PHE A 151 -12.79 1.52 -11.81
CA PHE A 151 -12.57 0.30 -11.04
C PHE A 151 -12.34 0.61 -9.58
N ARG A 152 -12.96 -0.19 -8.71
CA ARG A 152 -12.87 -0.08 -7.26
C ARG A 152 -11.98 -1.18 -6.72
N ASP A 153 -11.02 -0.80 -5.91
CA ASP A 153 -10.12 -1.68 -5.18
C ASP A 153 -10.33 -1.46 -3.69
N ASP A 154 -10.38 -2.54 -2.92
CA ASP A 154 -10.42 -2.49 -1.46
C ASP A 154 -8.99 -2.42 -0.93
N VAL A 155 -8.77 -1.52 0.01
CA VAL A 155 -7.49 -1.27 0.66
C VAL A 155 -7.66 -1.47 2.16
N VAL A 156 -6.74 -2.20 2.76
CA VAL A 156 -6.61 -2.30 4.21
C VAL A 156 -5.20 -1.95 4.62
N VAL A 157 -5.07 -1.13 5.67
CA VAL A 157 -3.81 -0.79 6.33
C VAL A 157 -3.91 -1.23 7.78
N ARG A 158 -2.97 -2.05 8.24
CA ARG A 158 -2.91 -2.59 9.60
C ARG A 158 -1.70 -2.02 10.31
N VAL A 159 -1.90 -1.58 11.54
CA VAL A 159 -0.83 -1.11 12.43
C VAL A 159 -0.82 -2.01 13.65
N ARG A 160 0.32 -2.62 13.95
CA ARG A 160 0.49 -3.52 15.10
C ARG A 160 1.86 -3.35 15.73
N GLN A 161 1.96 -3.58 17.02
CA GLN A 161 3.26 -3.58 17.69
C GLN A 161 4.05 -4.80 17.22
N GLU A 162 5.35 -4.62 16.95
CA GLU A 162 6.23 -5.74 16.65
C GLU A 162 6.55 -6.47 17.96
N GLN A 163 6.14 -7.74 18.07
CA GLN A 163 6.47 -8.58 19.22
C GLN A 163 7.83 -9.25 18.95
N GLY A 164 8.91 -8.66 19.47
CA GLY A 164 10.26 -9.20 19.28
C GLY A 164 11.29 -8.51 20.17
N GLN A 165 11.86 -9.31 21.08
CA GLN A 165 12.78 -8.98 22.18
C GLN A 165 12.14 -8.12 23.26
N GLN A 166 12.26 -8.55 24.52
CA GLN A 166 12.03 -7.68 25.68
C GLN A 166 12.71 -6.36 25.37
N ALA A 167 11.94 -5.31 25.13
CA ALA A 167 12.50 -3.99 24.93
C ALA A 167 13.39 -3.74 26.15
N GLU A 168 14.71 -3.71 25.94
CA GLU A 168 15.63 -3.30 26.99
C GLU A 168 15.11 -1.95 27.51
N ALA A 169 15.06 -1.77 28.83
CA ALA A 169 14.51 -0.55 29.41
C ALA A 169 15.19 0.68 28.76
N GLY A 170 14.43 1.45 27.98
CA GLY A 170 14.96 2.55 27.15
C GLY A 170 14.94 2.34 25.64
N SER A 171 14.53 1.17 25.13
CA SER A 171 14.38 0.92 23.69
C SER A 171 13.08 1.48 23.14
N ALA A 172 13.14 2.06 21.93
CA ALA A 172 11.97 2.59 21.23
C ALA A 172 10.98 1.47 20.87
N ALA A 173 9.69 1.68 21.13
CA ALA A 173 8.65 0.75 20.69
C ALA A 173 8.63 0.70 19.15
N ALA A 174 8.79 -0.50 18.60
CA ALA A 174 8.71 -0.76 17.17
C ALA A 174 7.27 -1.16 16.79
N TRP A 175 6.73 -0.45 15.80
CA TRP A 175 5.41 -0.68 15.24
C TRP A 175 5.55 -1.06 13.78
N ARG A 176 4.78 -2.04 13.34
CA ARG A 176 4.73 -2.48 11.95
C ARG A 176 3.47 -1.95 11.29
N VAL A 177 3.63 -1.36 10.11
CA VAL A 177 2.53 -0.92 9.24
C VAL A 177 2.50 -1.78 7.98
N ASP A 178 1.46 -2.59 7.86
CA ASP A 178 1.20 -3.47 6.72
C ASP A 178 0.06 -2.92 5.86
N MET A 179 0.07 -3.20 4.56
CA MET A 179 -1.03 -2.86 3.65
C MET A 179 -1.37 -4.03 2.74
N ARG A 180 -2.65 -4.16 2.38
CA ARG A 180 -3.14 -5.03 1.31
C ARG A 180 -4.08 -4.23 0.42
N SER A 181 -3.96 -4.42 -0.89
CA SER A 181 -4.78 -3.77 -1.89
C SER A 181 -5.27 -4.82 -2.88
N LYS A 182 -6.59 -4.91 -3.04
CA LYS A 182 -7.24 -5.95 -3.85
C LYS A 182 -8.32 -5.36 -4.74
N SER A 183 -8.29 -5.71 -6.02
CA SER A 183 -9.34 -5.33 -6.96
C SER A 183 -10.60 -6.17 -6.78
N ARG A 184 -11.76 -5.53 -6.83
CA ARG A 184 -13.08 -6.21 -6.73
C ARG A 184 -13.42 -7.05 -7.95
N VAL A 185 -12.83 -6.73 -9.10
CA VAL A 185 -13.14 -7.34 -10.40
C VAL A 185 -11.86 -7.57 -11.21
N GLY A 186 -11.91 -8.56 -12.11
CA GLY A 186 -10.80 -8.91 -13.00
C GLY A 186 -9.82 -9.92 -12.42
N LYS A 187 -9.03 -10.58 -13.26
CA LYS A 187 -7.99 -11.54 -12.85
C LYS A 187 -6.63 -10.88 -12.60
N GLY A 188 -6.44 -9.67 -13.10
CA GLY A 188 -5.23 -8.88 -12.98
C GLY A 188 -5.55 -7.39 -12.91
N ASP A 189 -4.63 -6.61 -12.36
CA ASP A 189 -4.78 -5.17 -12.12
C ASP A 189 -3.77 -4.30 -12.87
N LEU A 190 -2.97 -4.90 -13.75
CA LEU A 190 -1.90 -4.25 -14.51
C LEU A 190 -0.87 -3.53 -13.61
N GLY A 191 -0.65 -4.02 -12.39
CA GLY A 191 0.26 -3.45 -11.39
C GLY A 191 -0.34 -2.33 -10.56
N ALA A 192 -1.64 -2.03 -10.69
CA ALA A 192 -2.29 -0.92 -10.00
C ALA A 192 -2.23 -1.04 -8.47
N ASN A 193 -2.44 -2.23 -7.89
CA ASN A 193 -2.39 -2.43 -6.43
C ASN A 193 -0.97 -2.26 -5.89
N ALA A 194 0.04 -2.80 -6.58
CA ALA A 194 1.44 -2.61 -6.18
C ALA A 194 1.86 -1.12 -6.26
N ALA A 195 1.48 -0.42 -7.33
CA ALA A 195 1.71 1.02 -7.45
C ALA A 195 1.01 1.82 -6.35
N ARG A 196 -0.20 1.42 -5.97
CA ARG A 196 -0.97 2.02 -4.87
C ARG A 196 -0.24 1.89 -3.54
N ILE A 197 0.20 0.68 -3.23
CA ILE A 197 0.91 0.39 -1.98
C ILE A 197 2.19 1.23 -1.89
N ARG A 198 2.99 1.26 -2.96
CA ARG A 198 4.21 2.09 -3.01
C ARG A 198 3.92 3.56 -2.75
N ALA A 199 2.97 4.13 -3.48
CA ALA A 199 2.63 5.54 -3.36
C ALA A 199 2.11 5.89 -1.96
N PHE A 200 1.28 5.02 -1.37
CA PHE A 200 0.75 5.22 -0.02
C PHE A 200 1.85 5.09 1.04
N MET A 201 2.64 4.01 1.02
CA MET A 201 3.71 3.77 2.00
C MET A 201 4.79 4.86 1.94
N GLU A 202 5.13 5.35 0.76
CA GLU A 202 6.10 6.44 0.62
C GLU A 202 5.56 7.75 1.19
N ARG A 203 4.30 8.10 0.90
CA ARG A 203 3.67 9.28 1.51
C ARG A 203 3.57 9.14 3.02
N LEU A 204 3.19 7.96 3.52
CA LEU A 204 3.11 7.67 4.94
C LEU A 204 4.47 7.82 5.62
N ARG A 205 5.53 7.25 5.03
CA ARG A 205 6.92 7.40 5.52
C ARG A 205 7.27 8.88 5.69
N GLN A 206 7.03 9.70 4.65
CA GLN A 206 7.33 11.14 4.70
C GLN A 206 6.58 11.85 5.84
N GLU A 207 5.28 11.60 6.00
CA GLU A 207 4.46 12.23 7.04
C GLU A 207 4.87 11.79 8.46
N LEU A 208 5.22 10.50 8.63
CA LEU A 208 5.72 9.98 9.91
C LEU A 208 7.10 10.58 10.26
N THR A 209 8.00 10.69 9.28
CA THR A 209 9.31 11.33 9.46
C THR A 209 9.18 12.81 9.80
N LEU A 210 8.25 13.54 9.17
CA LEU A 210 7.96 14.94 9.51
C LEU A 210 7.45 15.10 10.95
N ARG A 211 6.83 14.05 11.52
CA ARG A 211 6.40 13.98 12.92
C ARG A 211 7.50 13.53 13.88
N GLY A 212 8.74 13.38 13.40
CA GLY A 212 9.90 12.98 14.20
C GLY A 212 9.98 11.48 14.48
N LEU A 213 9.20 10.65 13.78
CA LEU A 213 9.27 9.19 13.90
C LEU A 213 10.33 8.62 12.95
N THR A 214 11.05 7.61 13.42
CA THR A 214 12.01 6.89 12.57
C THR A 214 11.28 5.79 11.82
N VAL A 215 11.45 5.72 10.49
CA VAL A 215 10.77 4.76 9.63
C VAL A 215 11.79 3.99 8.80
N GLU A 216 11.73 2.66 8.84
CA GLU A 216 12.53 1.71 8.05
C GLU A 216 11.62 1.01 7.03
#